data_AF-A0A2N2NPE1-F1
#
_entry.id   AF-A0A2N2NPE1-F1
#
_cell.length_a   1.000
_cell.length_b   1.000
_cell.length_c   1.000
_cell.angle_alpha   90.00
_cell.angle_beta   90.00
_cell.angle_gamma   90.00
#
_symmetry.space_group_name_H-M   'P 1'
#
loop_
_entity.id
_entity.type
_entity.pdbx_description
1 polymer ?
#
loop_
_entity_poly.entity_id
_entity_poly.type
_entity_poly.pdbx_seq_one_letter_code
_entity_poly.pdbx_strand_id
1 'polypeptide(L)'
;MQQTIINVTLVVPDYDEAIQFYTQVLGFTLLEDTDLGGCKRWVRVSPPGSKGTSLLLAQAATSDQIAHIGNQTGGRVFLFLQTDDFYHDYPLLKAFPSSLSPLTFGCHHLNSLMA
;
A
#
# COMPACT_ATOMS: atom_id res chain seq x y z
N MET A 1 24.03 -17.52 -10.20
CA MET A 1 23.70 -16.12 -9.85
C MET A 1 22.46 -16.12 -8.98
N GLN A 2 22.43 -15.31 -7.92
CA GLN A 2 21.26 -15.13 -7.06
C GLN A 2 20.61 -13.78 -7.39
N GLN A 3 19.29 -13.75 -7.58
CA GLN A 3 18.51 -12.56 -7.93
C GLN A 3 17.24 -12.51 -7.09
N THR A 4 16.78 -11.31 -6.73
CA THR A 4 15.61 -11.09 -5.87
C THR A 4 14.87 -9.82 -6.28
N ILE A 5 13.54 -9.83 -6.16
CA ILE A 5 12.71 -8.62 -6.31
C ILE A 5 12.68 -7.88 -4.97
N ILE A 6 13.29 -6.70 -4.90
CA ILE A 6 13.43 -5.94 -3.65
C ILE A 6 12.36 -4.86 -3.46
N ASN A 7 11.75 -4.37 -4.54
CA ASN A 7 10.74 -3.31 -4.49
C ASN A 7 9.57 -3.65 -5.41
N VAL A 8 8.36 -3.41 -4.92
CA VAL A 8 7.12 -3.45 -5.71
C VAL A 8 6.45 -2.09 -5.61
N THR A 9 6.16 -1.47 -6.76
CA THR A 9 5.58 -0.13 -6.80
C THR A 9 4.08 -0.17 -6.50
N LEU A 10 3.63 0.74 -5.66
CA LEU A 10 2.22 1.02 -5.40
C LEU A 10 1.92 2.48 -5.73
N VAL A 11 0.99 2.70 -6.66
CA VAL A 11 0.52 4.06 -6.99
C VAL A 11 -0.39 4.56 -5.86
N VAL A 12 -0.09 5.74 -5.34
CA VAL A 12 -0.80 6.39 -4.22
C VAL A 12 -1.27 7.79 -4.60
N PRO A 13 -2.35 8.31 -3.98
CA PRO A 13 -2.84 9.67 -4.26
C PRO A 13 -1.91 10.76 -3.71
N ASP A 14 -1.32 10.52 -2.54
CA ASP A 14 -0.45 11.44 -1.84
C ASP A 14 0.62 10.68 -1.04
N TYR A 15 1.83 11.23 -0.95
CA TYR A 15 2.92 10.59 -0.21
C TYR A 15 2.69 10.58 1.30
N ASP A 16 2.30 11.71 1.90
CA ASP A 16 2.23 11.85 3.34
C ASP A 16 1.05 11.06 3.91
N GLU A 17 -0.10 11.09 3.22
CA GLU A 17 -1.24 10.24 3.58
C GLU A 17 -0.89 8.76 3.50
N ALA A 18 -0.17 8.34 2.44
CA ALA A 18 0.24 6.95 2.30
C ALA A 18 1.27 6.54 3.34
N ILE A 19 2.28 7.38 3.63
CA ILE A 19 3.27 7.13 4.69
C ILE A 19 2.56 6.98 6.03
N GLN A 20 1.63 7.88 6.36
CA GLN A 20 0.87 7.81 7.60
C GLN A 20 0.06 6.51 7.67
N PHE A 21 -0.63 6.14 6.58
CA PHE A 21 -1.39 4.89 6.53
C PHE A 21 -0.48 3.67 6.78
N TYR A 22 0.59 3.51 6.01
CA TYR A 22 1.46 2.34 6.14
C TYR A 22 2.16 2.29 7.50
N THR A 23 2.64 3.42 8.02
CA THR A 23 3.42 3.43 9.27
C THR A 23 2.56 3.39 10.52
N GLN A 24 1.44 4.11 10.56
CA GLN A 24 0.63 4.26 11.77
C GLN A 24 -0.49 3.23 11.86
N VAL A 25 -0.95 2.69 10.73
CA VAL A 25 -2.07 1.74 10.68
C VAL A 25 -1.57 0.32 10.57
N LEU A 26 -0.74 0.08 9.56
CA LEU A 26 -0.18 -1.23 9.29
C LEU A 26 1.07 -1.50 10.13
N GLY A 27 1.57 -0.50 10.86
CA GLY A 27 2.78 -0.63 11.67
C GLY A 27 4.05 -0.87 10.84
N PHE A 28 4.02 -0.54 9.54
CA PHE A 28 5.18 -0.72 8.67
C PHE A 28 6.29 0.25 9.06
N THR A 29 7.53 -0.18 8.84
CA THR A 29 8.70 0.69 8.99
C THR A 29 8.88 1.52 7.74
N LEU A 30 9.03 2.84 7.89
CA LEU A 30 9.52 3.73 6.84
C LEU A 30 11.03 3.48 6.67
N LEU A 31 11.40 2.87 5.55
CA LEU A 31 12.79 2.52 5.25
C LEU A 31 13.55 3.70 4.66
N GLU A 32 12.89 4.49 3.83
CA GLU A 32 13.49 5.58 3.10
C GLU A 32 12.41 6.60 2.68
N ASP A 33 12.79 7.87 2.68
CA ASP A 33 11.99 8.99 2.22
C ASP A 33 12.94 10.08 1.72
N THR A 34 13.34 9.96 0.47
CA THR A 34 14.35 10.84 -0.15
C THR A 34 13.69 11.75 -1.18
N ASP A 35 13.87 13.06 -1.04
CA ASP A 35 13.45 14.03 -2.06
C ASP A 35 14.33 13.91 -3.31
N LEU A 36 13.70 13.69 -4.46
CA LEU A 36 14.35 13.61 -5.77
C LEU A 36 14.19 14.89 -6.59
N GLY A 37 13.53 15.91 -6.04
CA GLY A 37 13.20 17.16 -6.72
C GLY A 37 11.94 17.06 -7.59
N GLY A 38 11.39 18.21 -7.95
CA GLY A 38 10.17 18.30 -8.77
C GLY A 38 8.96 17.61 -8.12
N CYS A 39 8.86 17.70 -6.79
CA CYS A 39 7.83 17.05 -5.96
C CYS A 39 7.83 15.51 -6.00
N LYS A 40 8.88 14.88 -6.53
CA LYS A 40 9.02 13.42 -6.52
C LYS A 40 9.83 12.97 -5.32
N ARG A 41 9.35 11.93 -4.64
CA ARG A 41 10.04 11.30 -3.51
C ARG A 41 10.27 9.83 -3.77
N TRP A 42 11.39 9.33 -3.27
CA TRP A 42 11.69 7.92 -3.19
C TRP A 42 11.29 7.42 -1.79
N VAL A 43 10.08 6.87 -1.70
CA VAL A 43 9.48 6.49 -0.42
C VAL A 43 9.31 4.98 -0.35
N ARG A 44 9.94 4.35 0.63
CA ARG A 44 9.89 2.89 0.80
C ARG A 44 9.39 2.50 2.19
N VAL A 45 8.46 1.56 2.23
CA VAL A 45 7.92 1.00 3.48
C VAL A 45 7.96 -0.53 3.46
N SER A 46 8.08 -1.16 4.62
CA SER A 46 8.01 -2.62 4.74
C SER A 46 7.37 -3.06 6.06
N PRO A 47 6.79 -4.26 6.12
CA PRO A 47 6.40 -4.86 7.39
C PRO A 47 7.57 -4.86 8.39
N PRO A 48 7.30 -4.68 9.70
CA PRO A 48 8.34 -4.62 10.72
C PRO A 48 9.15 -5.92 10.73
N GLY A 49 10.48 -5.79 10.81
CA GLY A 49 11.40 -6.94 10.83
C GLY A 49 11.58 -7.66 9.48
N SER A 50 10.89 -7.25 8.42
CA SER A 50 11.08 -7.83 7.09
C SER A 50 12.48 -7.53 6.54
N LYS A 51 13.13 -8.56 5.97
CA LYS A 51 14.36 -8.43 5.18
C LYS A 51 14.11 -8.68 3.68
N GLY A 52 12.84 -8.85 3.30
CA GLY A 52 12.42 -9.19 1.95
C GLY A 52 12.03 -7.96 1.13
N THR A 53 11.03 -8.13 0.28
CA THR A 53 10.50 -7.09 -0.59
C THR A 53 9.86 -5.94 0.20
N SER A 54 10.09 -4.71 -0.23
CA SER A 54 9.42 -3.49 0.26
C SER A 54 8.44 -2.92 -0.77
N LEU A 55 7.50 -2.10 -0.29
CA LEU A 55 6.66 -1.29 -1.15
C LEU A 55 7.37 0.03 -1.47
N LEU A 56 7.41 0.38 -2.74
CA LEU A 56 7.78 1.72 -3.21
C LEU A 56 6.50 2.51 -3.45
N LEU A 57 6.26 3.53 -2.63
CA LEU A 57 5.09 4.40 -2.78
C LEU A 57 5.39 5.40 -3.90
N ALA A 58 4.52 5.48 -4.90
CA ALA A 58 4.66 6.36 -6.05
C ALA A 58 3.42 7.25 -6.18
N GLN A 59 3.54 8.53 -5.86
CA GLN A 59 2.43 9.47 -5.99
C GLN A 59 2.05 9.65 -7.46
N ALA A 60 0.75 9.54 -7.75
CA ALA A 60 0.22 9.76 -9.09
C ALA A 60 0.40 11.23 -9.51
N ALA A 61 0.89 11.44 -10.72
CA ALA A 61 1.12 12.75 -11.34
C ALA A 61 0.31 12.97 -12.63
N THR A 62 -0.34 11.93 -13.16
CA THR A 62 -1.17 12.00 -14.37
C THR A 62 -2.54 11.39 -14.16
N SER A 63 -3.51 11.75 -15.00
CA SER A 63 -4.86 11.17 -15.00
C SER A 63 -4.85 9.65 -15.11
N ASP A 64 -3.96 9.11 -15.95
CA ASP A 64 -3.84 7.66 -16.16
C ASP A 64 -3.31 6.97 -14.89
N GLN A 65 -2.34 7.57 -14.21
CA GLN A 65 -1.84 7.04 -12.93
C GLN A 65 -2.90 7.09 -11.84
N ILE A 66 -3.67 8.18 -11.77
CA ILE A 66 -4.80 8.32 -10.84
C ILE A 66 -5.82 7.20 -11.08
N ALA A 67 -6.13 6.87 -12.34
CA ALA A 67 -7.05 5.79 -12.69
C ALA A 67 -6.56 4.38 -12.29
N HIS A 68 -5.27 4.22 -11.97
CA HIS A 68 -4.68 2.97 -11.51
C HIS A 68 -4.52 2.86 -9.99
N ILE A 69 -4.86 3.91 -9.23
CA ILE A 69 -4.88 3.83 -7.75
C ILE A 69 -5.88 2.75 -7.32
N GLY A 70 -5.41 1.76 -6.56
CA GLY A 70 -6.19 0.61 -6.12
C GLY A 70 -6.43 -0.47 -7.20
N ASN A 71 -5.93 -0.28 -8.42
CA ASN A 71 -6.10 -1.20 -9.54
C ASN A 71 -4.76 -1.59 -10.20
N GLN A 72 -3.74 -1.81 -9.39
CA GLN A 72 -2.36 -2.10 -9.83
C GLN A 72 -2.25 -3.44 -10.60
N THR A 73 -3.22 -4.33 -10.42
CA THR A 73 -3.25 -5.69 -10.98
C THR A 73 -4.48 -5.98 -11.85
N GLY A 74 -5.25 -4.95 -12.23
CA GLY A 74 -6.44 -5.14 -13.07
C GLY A 74 -7.56 -5.91 -12.37
N GLY A 75 -7.84 -5.58 -11.10
CA GLY A 75 -8.92 -6.19 -10.31
C GLY A 75 -8.59 -7.55 -9.71
N ARG A 76 -7.32 -7.97 -9.71
CA ARG A 76 -6.86 -9.21 -9.06
C ARG A 76 -6.23 -8.91 -7.71
N VAL A 77 -6.05 -9.94 -6.88
CA VAL A 77 -5.26 -9.82 -5.65
C VAL A 77 -3.86 -9.30 -5.98
N PHE A 78 -3.43 -8.25 -5.27
CA PHE A 78 -2.10 -7.66 -5.49
C PHE A 78 -1.03 -8.39 -4.67
N LEU A 79 -1.16 -8.40 -3.34
CA LEU A 79 -0.18 -8.95 -2.42
C LEU A 79 -0.88 -9.65 -1.26
N PHE A 80 -0.19 -10.61 -0.66
CA PHE A 80 -0.56 -11.22 0.61
C PHE A 80 0.39 -10.71 1.69
N LEU A 81 -0.18 -10.19 2.78
CA LEU A 81 0.56 -9.92 4.00
C LEU A 81 0.36 -11.12 4.93
N GLN A 82 1.45 -11.81 5.25
CA GLN A 82 1.45 -12.88 6.24
C GLN A 82 1.83 -12.28 7.60
N THR A 83 1.06 -12.63 8.63
CA THR A 83 1.33 -12.31 10.04
C THR A 83 1.24 -13.58 10.88
N ASP A 84 1.96 -13.61 12.00
CA ASP A 84 1.91 -14.68 13.00
C ASP A 84 0.92 -14.39 14.14
N ASP A 85 0.44 -13.14 14.29
CA ASP A 85 -0.58 -12.75 15.26
C ASP A 85 -1.75 -11.98 14.61
N PHE A 86 -2.64 -12.74 13.98
CA PHE A 86 -3.83 -12.17 13.34
C PHE A 86 -4.76 -11.42 14.31
N TYR A 87 -4.88 -11.89 15.56
CA TYR A 87 -5.81 -11.30 16.52
C TYR A 87 -5.31 -9.97 17.07
N HIS A 88 -3.99 -9.79 17.14
CA HIS A 88 -3.37 -8.51 17.42
C HIS A 88 -3.55 -7.52 16.26
N ASP A 89 -3.30 -7.95 15.02
CA ASP A 89 -3.25 -7.04 13.86
C ASP A 89 -4.63 -6.66 13.30
N TYR A 90 -5.60 -7.58 13.33
CA TYR A 90 -6.92 -7.36 12.74
C TYR A 90 -7.68 -6.12 13.29
N PRO A 91 -7.71 -5.85 14.61
CA PRO A 91 -8.34 -4.65 15.15
C PRO A 91 -7.72 -3.34 14.63
N LEU A 92 -6.39 -3.30 14.43
CA LEU A 92 -5.68 -2.13 13.89
C LEU A 92 -6.10 -1.86 12.44
N LEU A 93 -6.19 -2.92 11.64
CA LEU A 93 -6.67 -2.87 10.25
C LEU A 93 -8.13 -2.41 10.16
N LYS A 94 -8.98 -2.87 11.09
CA LYS A 94 -10.42 -2.58 11.09
C LYS A 94 -10.76 -1.19 11.62
N ALA A 95 -9.98 -0.66 12.56
CA ALA A 95 -10.23 0.64 13.18
C ALA A 95 -10.07 1.80 12.20
N PHE A 96 -9.42 1.58 11.05
CA PHE A 96 -9.18 2.64 10.08
C PHE A 96 -10.39 2.93 9.20
N PRO A 97 -10.81 4.22 9.10
CA PRO A 97 -11.93 4.59 8.26
C PRO A 97 -11.60 4.31 6.80
N SER A 98 -12.54 3.65 6.12
CA SER A 98 -12.48 3.27 4.70
C SER A 98 -12.21 4.45 3.75
N SER A 99 -12.44 5.69 4.19
CA SER A 99 -12.15 6.93 3.45
C SER A 99 -10.67 7.28 3.32
N LEU A 100 -9.79 6.71 4.16
CA LEU A 100 -8.33 6.93 4.11
C LEU A 100 -7.55 5.72 3.57
N SER A 101 -8.24 4.65 3.20
CA SER A 101 -7.59 3.49 2.59
C SER A 101 -7.40 3.78 1.09
N PRO A 102 -6.14 3.79 0.58
CA PRO A 102 -5.87 3.93 -0.85
C PRO A 102 -6.37 2.74 -1.69
N LEU A 103 -6.97 1.74 -1.04
CA LEU A 103 -7.54 0.53 -1.66
C LEU A 103 -9.08 0.56 -1.80
N THR A 104 -9.77 1.62 -1.34
CA THR A 104 -11.25 1.58 -1.22
C THR A 104 -12.04 2.11 -2.42
N PHE A 105 -11.41 2.63 -3.47
CA PHE A 105 -12.13 3.00 -4.70
C PHE A 105 -12.22 1.80 -5.65
N GLY A 106 -13.08 0.83 -5.30
CA GLY A 106 -13.26 -0.36 -6.13
C GLY A 106 -14.35 -1.36 -5.73
N CYS A 107 -15.22 -1.06 -4.75
CA CYS A 107 -16.33 -1.96 -4.40
C CYS A 107 -17.68 -1.26 -4.57
N HIS A 108 -18.09 -1.06 -5.82
CA HIS A 108 -19.48 -0.69 -6.14
C HIS A 108 -20.28 -1.82 -6.80
N HIS A 109 -19.80 -3.08 -6.79
CA HIS A 109 -20.50 -4.19 -7.49
C HIS A 109 -20.59 -5.55 -6.77
N LEU A 110 -20.26 -5.67 -5.48
CA LEU A 110 -20.45 -6.94 -4.76
C LEU A 110 -21.60 -6.85 -3.75
N ASN A 111 -22.81 -6.75 -4.30
CA ASN A 111 -24.06 -7.09 -3.60
C ASN A 111 -24.67 -8.33 -4.27
N SER A 112 -23.94 -9.43 -4.30
CA SER A 112 -24.50 -10.76 -4.54
C SER A 112 -23.51 -11.81 -4.06
N LEU A 113 -23.76 -12.34 -2.86
CA LEU A 113 -23.38 -13.66 -2.32
C LEU A 113 -23.32 -13.58 -0.79
N MET A 114 -24.52 -13.50 -0.21
CA MET A 114 -24.86 -14.10 1.07
C MET A 114 -26.13 -14.94 0.80
N ALA A 115 -25.91 -16.10 0.19
CA ALA A 115 -26.77 -17.29 0.19
C ALA A 115 -25.90 -18.47 -0.24
#